data_AF-R6VEY7-F1
#
_entry.id   AF-R6VEY7-F1
#
_cell.length_a   1.000
_cell.length_b   1.000
_cell.length_c   1.000
_cell.angle_alpha   90.00
_cell.angle_beta   90.00
_cell.angle_gamma   90.00
#
_symmetry.space_group_name_H-M   'P 1'
#
loop_
_entity.id
_entity.type
_entity.pdbx_description
1 polymer ?
#
loop_
_entity_poly.entity_id
_entity_poly.type
_entity_poly.pdbx_seq_one_letter_code
_entity_poly.pdbx_strand_id
1 'polypeptide(L)'
;MIKTSVIRFLKSPIKAGVLLVFWGCVSYFLFTTKIYWNEVNRPIDLMMEILPYIFLVYLVIAYECFYDIKRFHMEELLLGNGQLLRAQGKEFVVLLGADLLGSVYLFAFHIMCYSQADVLCKALVLYTVRVIFIYIFLMILVAICIGWVISLVTSRLYGLALIALTFYVFDMSFLSLLSSMSDKHEFLWKLTTLFSFFFQSRRGICRDADYLLTAENVHIYRALFFACFMLAIILWKQAGRKAWSVVSGMLAVTFLALFFQPTGAVYFMMNIPNTWDSVSYVERYRQAEYSDISLTKKGQNKKAFQVESYDMNVTVTDQFQAEACVVPTDGTQKEYPFTLQYIFQVDQVTDERGEKLTFEQDEDYLLVHNSRGKLHSIRIVYHGTTKGFYATTQGMMLPANYAYYPMPGWHRIFLESGDPYPGLKGKIVGDDCFSREVFSEETDFKVTLRCKGKYPVASNLKTLAQTKEHGFVVWKLSGRSDGITLIGNSYLVERNIEGVRVICSRLDRENVPKGENVSKYKELFRKIEQQTKYSMKGKTFIVSPDYNYINWCVANDHIVDTLLGERDIIETLNTGMLYPAEDDTEVKLGTDNWIESLE
;
A
#
# COMPACT_ATOMS: atom_id res chain seq x y z
N MET A 1 29.24 -1.32 34.83
CA MET A 1 29.91 -1.38 33.51
C MET A 1 29.16 -0.65 32.39
N ILE A 2 27.87 -0.90 32.11
CA ILE A 2 27.13 -0.13 31.08
C ILE A 2 27.18 1.39 31.37
N LYS A 3 27.04 1.77 32.66
CA LYS A 3 27.30 3.12 33.18
C LYS A 3 28.59 3.76 32.65
N THR A 4 29.65 2.99 32.42
CA THR A 4 30.94 3.49 31.90
C THR A 4 30.87 3.84 30.41
N SER A 5 30.21 3.02 29.59
CA SER A 5 29.95 3.33 28.17
C SER A 5 29.02 4.52 28.01
N VAL A 6 27.91 4.57 28.80
CA VAL A 6 27.00 5.73 28.83
C VAL A 6 27.75 7.01 29.21
N ILE A 7 28.57 6.98 30.28
CA ILE A 7 29.39 8.13 30.69
C ILE A 7 30.39 8.51 29.59
N ARG A 8 31.03 7.54 28.91
CA ARG A 8 31.97 7.81 27.81
C ARG A 8 31.27 8.48 26.63
N PHE A 9 30.09 8.01 26.25
CA PHE A 9 29.29 8.60 25.17
C PHE A 9 28.87 10.04 25.53
N LEU A 10 28.26 10.24 26.70
CA LEU A 10 27.82 11.56 27.17
C LEU A 10 28.97 12.55 27.41
N LYS A 11 30.16 12.06 27.81
CA LYS A 11 31.37 12.89 27.97
C LYS A 11 32.14 13.10 26.66
N SER A 12 31.72 12.52 25.54
CA SER A 12 32.28 12.84 24.23
C SER A 12 31.59 14.10 23.70
N PRO A 13 32.24 15.27 23.72
CA PRO A 13 31.60 16.53 23.32
C PRO A 13 31.19 16.50 21.85
N ILE A 14 31.89 15.73 21.02
CA ILE A 14 31.57 15.56 19.60
C ILE A 14 30.35 14.64 19.43
N LYS A 15 30.34 13.44 20.04
CA LYS A 15 29.29 12.45 19.77
C LYS A 15 27.94 12.83 20.39
N ALA A 16 27.95 13.21 21.67
CA ALA A 16 26.74 13.69 22.34
C ALA A 16 26.31 15.08 21.82
N GLY A 17 27.27 15.96 21.51
CA GLY A 17 27.00 17.29 20.96
C GLY A 17 26.36 17.24 19.58
N VAL A 18 26.90 16.45 18.64
CA VAL A 18 26.30 16.26 17.30
C VAL A 18 24.88 15.70 17.40
N LEU A 19 24.66 14.68 18.24
CA LEU A 19 23.32 14.10 18.41
C LEU A 19 22.34 15.11 19.02
N LEU A 20 22.75 15.90 20.01
CA LEU A 20 21.93 16.93 20.64
C LEU A 20 21.60 18.08 19.67
N VAL A 21 22.59 18.59 18.94
CA VAL A 21 22.40 19.62 17.91
C VAL A 21 21.48 19.11 16.81
N PHE A 22 21.68 17.87 16.35
CA PHE A 22 20.84 17.26 15.32
C PHE A 22 19.37 17.13 15.77
N TRP A 23 19.10 16.60 16.97
CA TRP A 23 17.73 16.56 17.49
C TRP A 23 17.15 17.95 17.79
N GLY A 24 17.99 18.95 18.09
CA GLY A 24 17.60 20.35 18.13
C GLY A 24 17.15 20.88 16.77
N CYS A 25 17.90 20.59 15.70
CA CYS A 25 17.53 20.92 14.32
C CYS A 25 16.25 20.19 13.87
N VAL A 26 16.10 18.90 14.20
CA VAL A 26 14.85 18.15 13.95
C VAL A 26 13.68 18.79 14.71
N SER A 27 13.86 19.14 15.98
CA SER A 27 12.83 19.83 16.78
C SER A 27 12.43 21.17 16.16
N TYR A 28 13.40 21.95 15.69
CA TYR A 28 13.16 23.23 15.02
C TYR A 28 12.43 23.04 13.68
N PHE A 29 12.84 22.07 12.85
CA PHE A 29 12.19 21.75 11.58
C PHE A 29 10.74 21.30 11.78
N LEU A 30 10.49 20.38 12.72
CA LEU A 30 9.15 19.91 13.06
C LEU A 30 8.27 21.03 13.66
N PHE A 31 8.86 22.01 14.34
CA PHE A 31 8.14 23.16 14.88
C PHE A 31 7.86 24.26 13.85
N THR A 32 8.76 24.52 12.90
CA THR A 32 8.53 25.53 11.84
C THR A 32 7.60 25.02 10.74
N THR A 33 7.70 23.73 10.39
CA THR A 33 6.71 23.08 9.51
C THR A 33 5.34 22.90 10.17
N LYS A 34 5.24 23.09 11.50
CA LYS A 34 3.98 23.15 12.28
C LYS A 34 3.11 24.38 11.96
N ILE A 35 3.32 25.10 10.87
CA ILE A 35 2.57 26.31 10.54
C ILE A 35 1.53 26.07 9.42
N TYR A 36 1.62 24.95 8.68
CA TYR A 36 0.80 24.65 7.50
C TYR A 36 -0.09 23.40 7.66
N TRP A 37 -0.93 23.34 8.70
CA TRP A 37 -1.75 22.15 9.00
C TRP A 37 -3.08 22.13 8.25
N ASN A 38 -3.42 20.96 7.69
CA ASN A 38 -4.81 20.48 7.57
C ASN A 38 -4.92 18.96 7.35
N GLU A 39 -3.91 18.33 6.73
CA GLU A 39 -3.89 16.90 6.37
C GLU A 39 -3.43 15.97 7.52
N VAL A 40 -4.07 14.80 7.63
CA VAL A 40 -3.73 13.76 8.64
C VAL A 40 -2.39 13.07 8.36
N ASN A 41 -1.96 13.03 7.09
CA ASN A 41 -0.74 12.32 6.67
C ASN A 41 0.54 13.10 6.97
N ARG A 42 0.45 14.42 7.18
CA ARG A 42 1.62 15.31 7.29
C ARG A 42 2.67 14.92 8.36
N PRO A 43 2.32 14.42 9.56
CA PRO A 43 3.32 13.93 10.53
C PRO A 43 4.18 12.77 9.98
N ILE A 44 3.57 11.92 9.16
CA ILE A 44 4.22 10.76 8.54
C ILE A 44 5.13 11.24 7.41
N ASP A 45 4.64 12.15 6.54
CA ASP A 45 5.48 12.77 5.50
C ASP A 45 6.71 13.45 6.10
N LEU A 46 6.53 14.28 7.14
CA LEU A 46 7.64 14.95 7.83
C LEU A 46 8.63 13.95 8.43
N MET A 47 8.14 12.86 9.01
CA MET A 47 8.97 11.78 9.55
C MET A 47 9.77 11.06 8.45
N MET A 48 9.20 10.87 7.26
CA MET A 48 9.93 10.29 6.14
C MET A 48 10.90 11.30 5.50
N GLU A 49 10.53 12.58 5.39
CA GLU A 49 11.42 13.68 4.96
C GLU A 49 12.70 13.76 5.82
N ILE A 50 12.60 13.55 7.14
CA ILE A 50 13.79 13.57 8.04
C ILE A 50 14.58 12.25 8.10
N LEU A 51 13.97 11.10 7.76
CA LEU A 51 14.56 9.77 7.93
C LEU A 51 15.97 9.60 7.33
N PRO A 52 16.29 10.06 6.10
CA PRO A 52 17.62 9.91 5.52
C PRO A 52 18.71 10.56 6.37
N TYR A 53 18.41 11.74 6.93
CA TYR A 53 19.34 12.50 7.77
C TYR A 53 19.54 11.81 9.13
N ILE A 54 18.47 11.29 9.75
CA ILE A 54 18.58 10.50 10.98
C ILE A 54 19.46 9.27 10.73
N PHE A 55 19.20 8.53 9.64
CA PHE A 55 19.98 7.35 9.27
C PHE A 55 21.47 7.67 9.06
N LEU A 56 21.79 8.73 8.30
CA LEU A 56 23.17 9.14 8.06
C LEU A 56 23.90 9.51 9.36
N VAL A 57 23.24 10.28 10.25
CA VAL A 57 23.81 10.66 11.55
C VAL A 57 24.08 9.43 12.42
N TYR A 58 23.13 8.49 12.52
CA TYR A 58 23.34 7.26 13.29
C TYR A 58 24.38 6.33 12.66
N LEU A 59 24.46 6.25 11.32
CA LEU A 59 25.49 5.50 10.60
C LEU A 59 26.90 6.01 10.93
N VAL A 60 27.10 7.34 10.88
CA VAL A 60 28.37 8.00 11.20
C VAL A 60 28.71 7.87 12.69
N ILE A 61 27.75 8.12 13.60
CA ILE A 61 27.97 7.98 15.04
C ILE A 61 28.30 6.53 15.40
N ALA A 62 27.61 5.55 14.81
CA ALA A 62 27.90 4.13 15.01
C ALA A 62 29.33 3.80 14.56
N TYR A 63 29.70 4.16 13.33
CA TYR A 63 31.06 3.98 12.81
C TYR A 63 32.12 4.54 13.77
N GLU A 64 32.01 5.82 14.18
CA GLU A 64 32.96 6.44 15.10
C GLU A 64 32.93 5.82 16.52
N CYS A 65 31.81 5.25 16.98
CA CYS A 65 31.75 4.52 18.26
C CYS A 65 32.47 3.17 18.22
N PHE A 66 32.33 2.41 17.15
CA PHE A 66 33.02 1.12 17.01
C PHE A 66 34.49 1.28 16.59
N TYR A 67 34.81 2.29 15.76
CA TYR A 67 36.18 2.58 15.31
C TYR A 67 37.09 3.12 16.43
N ASP A 68 36.54 3.81 17.45
CA ASP A 68 37.31 4.27 18.62
C ASP A 68 38.12 3.14 19.29
N ILE A 69 37.58 1.91 19.32
CA ILE A 69 38.27 0.75 19.91
C ILE A 69 39.61 0.47 19.20
N LYS A 70 39.65 0.68 17.88
CA LYS A 70 40.86 0.58 17.05
C LYS A 70 41.75 1.81 17.18
N ARG A 71 41.14 3.00 17.13
CA ARG A 71 41.83 4.30 17.22
C ARG A 71 42.67 4.44 18.50
N PHE A 72 42.20 3.88 19.61
CA PHE A 72 42.93 3.85 20.88
C PHE A 72 43.74 2.55 21.09
N HIS A 73 43.98 1.77 20.04
CA HIS A 73 44.74 0.51 20.06
C HIS A 73 44.26 -0.52 21.11
N MET A 74 42.97 -0.48 21.49
CA MET A 74 42.41 -1.39 22.49
C MET A 74 41.97 -2.73 21.90
N GLU A 75 41.95 -2.87 20.58
CA GLU A 75 41.44 -4.07 19.88
C GLU A 75 42.22 -5.34 20.27
N GLU A 76 43.55 -5.32 20.23
CA GLU A 76 44.41 -6.47 20.60
C GLU A 76 44.26 -6.88 22.07
N LEU A 77 44.24 -5.89 22.98
CA LEU A 77 44.03 -6.11 24.42
C LEU A 77 42.67 -6.74 24.72
N LEU A 78 41.62 -6.29 24.01
CA LEU A 78 40.26 -6.80 24.18
C LEU A 78 40.04 -8.15 23.47
N LEU A 79 40.78 -8.44 22.40
CA LEU A 79 40.82 -9.75 21.74
C LEU A 79 41.50 -10.79 22.64
N GLY A 80 42.70 -10.50 23.15
CA GLY A 80 43.46 -11.41 24.02
C GLY A 80 42.70 -11.80 25.30
N ASN A 81 41.88 -10.88 25.83
CA ASN A 81 41.02 -11.14 26.99
C ASN A 81 39.62 -11.68 26.65
N GLY A 82 39.29 -11.91 25.37
CA GLY A 82 37.97 -12.37 24.93
C GLY A 82 36.82 -11.38 25.20
N GLN A 83 37.13 -10.10 25.42
CA GLN A 83 36.16 -9.06 25.81
C GLN A 83 35.73 -8.14 24.67
N LEU A 84 36.33 -8.21 23.48
CA LEU A 84 36.03 -7.30 22.36
C LEU A 84 34.52 -7.19 22.05
N LEU A 85 33.83 -8.33 21.87
CA LEU A 85 32.39 -8.34 21.62
C LEU A 85 31.58 -7.76 22.80
N ARG A 86 32.04 -7.96 24.04
CA ARG A 86 31.41 -7.37 25.24
C ARG A 86 31.66 -5.86 25.35
N ALA A 87 32.72 -5.33 24.75
CA ALA A 87 32.96 -3.89 24.65
C ALA A 87 32.08 -3.27 23.56
N GLN A 88 32.11 -3.84 22.35
CA GLN A 88 31.27 -3.42 21.22
C GLN A 88 29.77 -3.50 21.57
N GLY A 89 29.32 -4.61 22.16
CA GLY A 89 27.92 -4.79 22.57
C GLY A 89 27.41 -3.75 23.58
N LYS A 90 28.28 -3.10 24.37
CA LYS A 90 27.89 -1.97 25.23
C LYS A 90 27.63 -0.71 24.43
N GLU A 91 28.47 -0.40 23.44
CA GLU A 91 28.25 0.74 22.54
C GLU A 91 26.99 0.54 21.71
N PHE A 92 26.76 -0.68 21.19
CA PHE A 92 25.52 -1.05 20.51
C PHE A 92 24.28 -0.79 21.38
N VAL A 93 24.29 -1.21 22.66
CA VAL A 93 23.17 -0.95 23.60
C VAL A 93 22.99 0.55 23.89
N VAL A 94 24.07 1.34 23.94
CA VAL A 94 23.96 2.81 24.11
C VAL A 94 23.30 3.45 22.89
N LEU A 95 23.70 3.06 21.67
CA LEU A 95 23.13 3.58 20.43
C LEU A 95 21.66 3.15 20.24
N LEU A 96 21.33 1.90 20.57
CA LEU A 96 19.95 1.39 20.57
C LEU A 96 19.06 2.14 21.60
N GLY A 97 19.64 2.52 22.75
CA GLY A 97 18.95 3.37 23.72
C GLY A 97 18.69 4.78 23.21
N ALA A 98 19.62 5.37 22.47
CA ALA A 98 19.44 6.68 21.83
C ALA A 98 18.38 6.63 20.72
N ASP A 99 18.39 5.58 19.89
CA ASP A 99 17.39 5.33 18.85
C ASP A 99 15.98 5.15 19.44
N LEU A 100 15.85 4.35 20.51
CA LEU A 100 14.58 4.20 21.23
C LEU A 100 14.06 5.54 21.78
N LEU A 101 14.93 6.40 22.32
CA LEU A 101 14.53 7.74 22.78
C LEU A 101 14.08 8.64 21.62
N GLY A 102 14.78 8.61 20.49
CA GLY A 102 14.37 9.33 19.27
C GLY A 102 13.03 8.84 18.71
N SER A 103 12.82 7.53 18.70
CA SER A 103 11.56 6.90 18.32
C SER A 103 10.40 7.30 19.24
N VAL A 104 10.61 7.32 20.57
CA VAL A 104 9.61 7.80 21.55
C VAL A 104 9.32 9.29 21.39
N TYR A 105 10.33 10.11 21.09
CA TYR A 105 10.15 11.54 20.81
C TYR A 105 9.29 11.77 19.56
N LEU A 106 9.59 11.09 18.44
CA LEU A 106 8.79 11.18 17.22
C LEU A 106 7.36 10.64 17.42
N PHE A 107 7.19 9.62 18.26
CA PHE A 107 5.85 9.13 18.65
C PHE A 107 5.06 10.19 19.41
N ALA A 108 5.66 10.83 20.41
CA ALA A 108 5.02 11.92 21.16
C ALA A 108 4.63 13.09 20.24
N PHE A 109 5.46 13.42 19.24
CA PHE A 109 5.15 14.41 18.22
C PHE A 109 3.91 14.03 17.39
N HIS A 110 3.83 12.80 16.87
CA HIS A 110 2.65 12.32 16.14
C HIS A 110 1.37 12.40 16.97
N ILE A 111 1.41 11.94 18.23
CA ILE A 111 0.26 11.99 19.14
C ILE A 111 -0.19 13.44 19.40
N MET A 112 0.76 14.37 19.58
CA MET A 112 0.45 15.80 19.69
C MET A 112 -0.29 16.32 18.44
N CYS A 113 0.19 15.99 17.24
CA CYS A 113 -0.42 16.41 15.98
C CYS A 113 -1.84 15.85 15.80
N TYR A 114 -2.04 14.55 16.02
CA TYR A 114 -3.36 13.92 15.91
C TYR A 114 -4.36 14.41 16.96
N SER A 115 -3.87 14.77 18.16
CA SER A 115 -4.69 15.41 19.19
C SER A 115 -5.10 16.84 18.83
N GLN A 116 -4.24 17.59 18.13
CA GLN A 116 -4.55 18.95 17.66
C GLN A 116 -5.53 18.94 16.47
N ALA A 117 -5.54 17.87 15.67
CA ALA A 117 -6.41 17.71 14.51
C ALA A 117 -7.79 17.06 14.80
N ASP A 118 -8.11 16.71 16.06
CA ASP A 118 -9.35 15.98 16.46
C ASP A 118 -9.55 14.61 15.78
N VAL A 119 -8.45 13.93 15.40
CA VAL A 119 -8.48 12.61 14.74
C VAL A 119 -7.92 11.46 15.58
N LEU A 120 -7.34 11.77 16.75
CA LEU A 120 -6.70 10.80 17.63
C LEU A 120 -7.67 9.66 18.04
N CYS A 121 -7.32 8.42 17.69
CA CYS A 121 -8.08 7.23 18.07
C CYS A 121 -7.17 6.03 18.33
N LYS A 122 -7.66 5.00 19.02
CA LYS A 122 -6.88 3.81 19.40
C LYS A 122 -6.25 3.10 18.19
N ALA A 123 -6.96 3.03 17.07
CA ALA A 123 -6.44 2.46 15.83
C ALA A 123 -5.20 3.22 15.36
N LEU A 124 -5.31 4.55 15.27
CA LEU A 124 -4.23 5.43 14.79
C LEU A 124 -3.02 5.34 15.72
N VAL A 125 -3.20 5.31 17.04
CA VAL A 125 -2.10 5.11 18.02
C VAL A 125 -1.34 3.80 17.76
N LEU A 126 -2.05 2.68 17.57
CA LEU A 126 -1.42 1.37 17.31
C LEU A 126 -0.69 1.34 15.97
N TYR A 127 -1.27 1.97 14.95
CA TYR A 127 -0.65 2.17 13.65
C TYR A 127 0.63 3.03 13.76
N THR A 128 0.61 4.15 14.48
CA THR A 128 1.80 5.02 14.67
C THR A 128 2.93 4.30 15.40
N VAL A 129 2.63 3.50 16.44
CA VAL A 129 3.63 2.65 17.10
C VAL A 129 4.27 1.70 16.10
N ARG A 130 3.47 1.07 15.24
CA ARG A 130 3.94 0.12 14.22
C ARG A 130 4.80 0.79 13.15
N VAL A 131 4.37 1.94 12.62
CA VAL A 131 5.11 2.71 11.62
C VAL A 131 6.44 3.23 12.17
N ILE A 132 6.46 3.82 13.38
CA ILE A 132 7.72 4.29 13.99
C ILE A 132 8.67 3.13 14.29
N PHE A 133 8.15 1.98 14.71
CA PHE A 133 8.97 0.78 14.88
C PHE A 133 9.60 0.32 13.55
N ILE A 134 8.82 0.28 12.46
CA ILE A 134 9.30 -0.15 11.13
C ILE A 134 10.29 0.84 10.53
N TYR A 135 9.95 2.13 10.52
CA TYR A 135 10.64 3.12 9.69
C TYR A 135 11.69 3.95 10.43
N ILE A 136 11.56 4.12 11.75
CA ILE A 136 12.62 4.73 12.56
C ILE A 136 13.45 3.61 13.18
N PHE A 137 12.93 2.95 14.22
CA PHE A 137 13.72 2.03 15.06
C PHE A 137 14.42 0.92 14.26
N LEU A 138 13.72 0.18 13.39
CA LEU A 138 14.35 -0.88 12.61
C LEU A 138 15.33 -0.35 11.54
N MET A 139 15.10 0.84 10.95
CA MET A 139 16.02 1.42 9.96
C MET A 139 17.27 1.99 10.62
N ILE A 140 17.14 2.61 11.78
CA ILE A 140 18.27 3.12 12.58
C ILE A 140 19.07 1.95 13.19
N LEU A 141 18.42 0.86 13.61
CA LEU A 141 19.09 -0.40 13.93
C LEU A 141 19.95 -0.90 12.76
N VAL A 142 19.44 -0.87 11.52
CA VAL A 142 20.25 -1.23 10.34
C VAL A 142 21.41 -0.25 10.14
N ALA A 143 21.21 1.06 10.28
CA ALA A 143 22.29 2.05 10.22
C ALA A 143 23.41 1.77 11.24
N ILE A 144 23.04 1.43 12.49
CA ILE A 144 23.98 1.07 13.56
C ILE A 144 24.76 -0.20 13.20
N CYS A 145 24.08 -1.23 12.68
CA CYS A 145 24.70 -2.48 12.24
C CYS A 145 25.67 -2.28 11.06
N ILE A 146 25.31 -1.44 10.07
CA ILE A 146 26.19 -1.12 8.94
C ILE A 146 27.40 -0.30 9.42
N GLY A 147 27.21 0.71 10.28
CA GLY A 147 28.30 1.49 10.85
C GLY A 147 29.29 0.62 11.63
N TRP A 148 28.79 -0.40 12.35
CA TRP A 148 29.63 -1.42 12.98
C TRP A 148 30.42 -2.24 11.95
N VAL A 149 29.79 -2.73 10.86
CA VAL A 149 30.51 -3.44 9.79
C VAL A 149 31.59 -2.55 9.14
N ILE A 150 31.28 -1.29 8.81
CA ILE A 150 32.25 -0.37 8.20
C ILE A 150 33.44 -0.09 9.14
N SER A 151 33.22 -0.05 10.47
CA SER A 151 34.32 0.09 11.45
C SER A 151 35.32 -1.07 11.43
N LEU A 152 34.97 -2.22 10.85
CA LEU A 152 35.87 -3.37 10.68
C LEU A 152 36.95 -3.10 9.62
N VAL A 153 36.79 -2.11 8.76
CA VAL A 153 37.83 -1.62 7.83
C VAL A 153 38.98 -0.95 8.61
N THR A 154 40.21 -1.11 8.13
CA THR A 154 41.42 -0.59 8.80
C THR A 154 41.70 0.88 8.46
N SER A 155 41.56 1.26 7.20
CA SER A 155 41.76 2.65 6.75
C SER A 155 40.53 3.51 7.03
N ARG A 156 40.73 4.63 7.71
CA ARG A 156 39.66 5.63 7.94
C ARG A 156 39.12 6.22 6.64
N LEU A 157 39.97 6.41 5.62
CA LEU A 157 39.55 6.94 4.32
C LEU A 157 38.56 6.00 3.62
N TYR A 158 38.85 4.70 3.60
CA TYR A 158 37.93 3.71 3.04
C TYR A 158 36.66 3.55 3.88
N GLY A 159 36.75 3.70 5.20
CA GLY A 159 35.57 3.75 6.07
C GLY A 159 34.62 4.90 5.71
N LEU A 160 35.14 6.12 5.56
CA LEU A 160 34.35 7.29 5.16
C LEU A 160 33.78 7.15 3.74
N ALA A 161 34.56 6.62 2.79
CA ALA A 161 34.08 6.35 1.42
C ALA A 161 32.93 5.32 1.41
N LEU A 162 32.99 4.28 2.25
CA LEU A 162 31.93 3.29 2.40
C LEU A 162 30.66 3.87 3.05
N ILE A 163 30.78 4.85 3.96
CA ILE A 163 29.60 5.56 4.50
C ILE A 163 28.90 6.33 3.38
N ALA A 164 29.64 7.09 2.57
CA ALA A 164 29.09 7.84 1.45
C ALA A 164 28.44 6.91 0.39
N LEU A 165 29.11 5.81 0.04
CA LEU A 165 28.58 4.80 -0.88
C LEU A 165 27.32 4.12 -0.32
N THR A 166 27.31 3.77 0.98
CA THR A 166 26.14 3.19 1.65
C THR A 166 24.95 4.15 1.58
N PHE A 167 25.17 5.42 1.90
CA PHE A 167 24.10 6.42 1.86
C PHE A 167 23.56 6.59 0.44
N TYR A 168 24.44 6.64 -0.57
CA TYR A 168 24.03 6.70 -1.99
C TYR A 168 23.22 5.47 -2.44
N VAL A 169 23.57 4.26 -2.02
CA VAL A 169 22.82 3.02 -2.38
C VAL A 169 21.38 3.00 -1.83
N PHE A 170 21.11 3.70 -0.73
CA PHE A 170 19.76 3.85 -0.19
C PHE A 170 19.05 5.16 -0.65
N ASP A 171 19.76 6.04 -1.35
CA ASP A 171 19.24 7.33 -1.84
C ASP A 171 18.33 7.17 -3.07
N MET A 172 17.38 8.09 -3.19
CA MET A 172 16.47 8.20 -4.33
C MET A 172 17.20 8.19 -5.68
N SER A 173 18.36 8.84 -5.80
CA SER A 173 19.08 8.97 -7.08
C SER A 173 19.56 7.61 -7.61
N PHE A 174 20.03 6.74 -6.72
CA PHE A 174 20.42 5.36 -7.08
C PHE A 174 19.20 4.48 -7.33
N LEU A 175 18.14 4.66 -6.53
CA LEU A 175 16.91 3.89 -6.67
C LEU A 175 16.15 4.23 -7.96
N SER A 176 16.15 5.48 -8.42
CA SER A 176 15.62 5.87 -9.74
C SER A 176 16.41 5.24 -10.89
N LEU A 177 17.75 5.17 -10.77
CA LEU A 177 18.61 4.48 -11.74
C LEU A 177 18.34 2.97 -11.78
N LEU A 178 18.10 2.35 -10.62
CA LEU A 178 17.76 0.94 -10.54
C LEU A 178 16.31 0.66 -10.99
N SER A 179 15.39 1.61 -10.73
CA SER A 179 14.00 1.54 -11.19
C SER A 179 13.93 1.52 -12.71
N SER A 180 14.61 2.45 -13.40
CA SER A 180 14.58 2.54 -14.87
C SER A 180 15.21 1.34 -15.59
N MET A 181 16.01 0.53 -14.89
CA MET A 181 16.49 -0.77 -15.38
C MET A 181 15.52 -1.93 -15.07
N SER A 182 14.52 -1.71 -14.22
CA SER A 182 13.59 -2.73 -13.71
C SER A 182 12.18 -2.65 -14.30
N ASP A 183 11.86 -1.62 -15.08
CA ASP A 183 10.49 -1.24 -15.54
C ASP A 183 9.70 -2.32 -16.30
N LYS A 184 10.33 -3.44 -16.71
CA LYS A 184 9.66 -4.58 -17.37
C LYS A 184 9.72 -5.92 -16.62
N HIS A 185 10.32 -5.97 -15.43
CA HIS A 185 10.54 -7.23 -14.71
C HIS A 185 10.23 -7.12 -13.22
N GLU A 186 9.13 -7.75 -12.79
CA GLU A 186 8.66 -7.74 -11.39
C GLU A 186 9.75 -8.19 -10.39
N PHE A 187 10.58 -9.16 -10.76
CA PHE A 187 11.70 -9.60 -9.94
C PHE A 187 12.77 -8.50 -9.74
N LEU A 188 13.11 -7.76 -10.80
CA LEU A 188 14.06 -6.63 -10.69
C LEU A 188 13.45 -5.50 -9.86
N TRP A 189 12.16 -5.21 -10.01
CA TRP A 189 11.47 -4.21 -9.20
C TRP A 189 11.39 -4.62 -7.71
N LYS A 190 11.15 -5.91 -7.42
CA LYS A 190 11.27 -6.46 -6.06
C LYS A 190 12.70 -6.33 -5.51
N LEU A 191 13.73 -6.44 -6.36
CA LEU A 191 15.11 -6.17 -5.96
C LEU A 191 15.35 -4.67 -5.70
N THR A 192 14.78 -3.76 -6.50
CA THR A 192 14.82 -2.31 -6.24
C THR A 192 14.20 -1.96 -4.89
N THR A 193 13.04 -2.54 -4.57
CA THR A 193 12.35 -2.30 -3.29
C THR A 193 13.06 -2.89 -2.06
N LEU A 194 13.99 -3.84 -2.24
CA LEU A 194 14.86 -4.32 -1.15
C LEU A 194 15.76 -3.20 -0.62
N PHE A 195 16.23 -2.29 -1.48
CA PHE A 195 17.08 -1.16 -1.12
C PHE A 195 16.29 0.15 -0.88
N SER A 196 14.96 0.12 -0.99
CA SER A 196 14.13 1.34 -1.00
C SER A 196 13.80 1.90 0.40
N PHE A 197 14.83 2.16 1.21
CA PHE A 197 14.70 2.61 2.60
C PHE A 197 14.20 4.05 2.70
N PHE A 198 14.79 4.97 1.93
CA PHE A 198 14.41 6.39 1.89
C PHE A 198 13.44 6.72 0.76
N PHE A 199 13.07 5.72 -0.02
CA PHE A 199 12.19 5.85 -1.17
C PHE A 199 10.78 6.36 -0.83
N GLN A 200 10.44 6.40 0.46
CA GLN A 200 9.20 6.92 0.99
C GLN A 200 9.31 8.36 1.55
N SER A 201 10.39 9.12 1.24
CA SER A 201 10.75 10.42 1.86
C SER A 201 10.36 11.72 1.16
N ARG A 202 9.69 11.71 -0.01
CA ARG A 202 9.46 12.92 -0.81
C ARG A 202 7.99 13.13 -1.20
N ARG A 203 7.34 14.14 -0.61
CA ARG A 203 6.00 14.75 -0.90
C ARG A 203 5.02 13.92 -1.76
N GLY A 204 3.84 13.65 -1.20
CA GLY A 204 2.73 12.99 -1.91
C GLY A 204 2.77 11.47 -1.81
N ILE A 205 3.23 10.94 -0.67
CA ILE A 205 3.57 9.51 -0.59
C ILE A 205 2.45 8.63 -0.07
N CYS A 206 1.45 9.17 0.63
CA CYS A 206 0.16 8.51 0.82
C CYS A 206 -0.89 9.61 1.03
N ARG A 207 -1.78 9.84 0.05
CA ARG A 207 -2.99 10.66 0.26
C ARG A 207 -4.19 9.84 0.72
N ASP A 208 -4.11 8.52 0.62
CA ASP A 208 -5.14 7.60 1.06
C ASP A 208 -5.38 7.69 2.60
N ALA A 209 -6.55 8.20 2.98
CA ALA A 209 -7.00 8.33 4.37
C ALA A 209 -7.59 7.03 4.97
N ASP A 210 -7.82 6.01 4.15
CA ASP A 210 -8.16 4.65 4.56
C ASP A 210 -6.89 3.82 4.85
N TYR A 211 -5.87 3.91 3.98
CA TYR A 211 -4.67 3.07 4.06
C TYR A 211 -3.51 3.70 4.84
N LEU A 212 -3.26 5.01 4.68
CA LEU A 212 -2.03 5.69 5.13
C LEU A 212 -0.75 5.01 4.58
N LEU A 213 0.40 5.20 5.22
CA LEU A 213 1.66 4.54 4.86
C LEU A 213 1.61 3.04 5.14
N THR A 214 1.99 2.23 4.15
CA THR A 214 2.18 0.78 4.27
C THR A 214 2.99 0.42 5.54
N ALA A 215 2.46 -0.48 6.36
CA ALA A 215 3.12 -0.99 7.57
C ALA A 215 3.16 -2.52 7.58
N GLU A 216 3.04 -3.15 6.41
CA GLU A 216 3.00 -4.60 6.20
C GLU A 216 4.30 -5.28 6.66
N ASN A 217 4.23 -6.59 6.96
CA ASN A 217 5.37 -7.31 7.54
C ASN A 217 6.60 -7.38 6.61
N VAL A 218 6.42 -7.17 5.29
CA VAL A 218 7.51 -7.11 4.30
C VAL A 218 8.59 -6.09 4.68
N HIS A 219 8.23 -4.94 5.23
CA HIS A 219 9.18 -3.91 5.67
C HIS A 219 9.99 -4.32 6.89
N ILE A 220 9.39 -5.11 7.79
CA ILE A 220 10.07 -5.73 8.93
C ILE A 220 11.07 -6.77 8.43
N TYR A 221 10.66 -7.65 7.50
CA TYR A 221 11.54 -8.66 6.93
C TYR A 221 12.74 -8.02 6.20
N ARG A 222 12.50 -6.95 5.43
CA ARG A 222 13.56 -6.15 4.80
C ARG A 222 14.60 -5.65 5.80
N ALA A 223 14.18 -4.99 6.88
CA ALA A 223 15.10 -4.46 7.87
C ALA A 223 15.83 -5.57 8.65
N LEU A 224 15.13 -6.65 9.02
CA LEU A 224 15.72 -7.79 9.72
C LEU A 224 16.72 -8.57 8.84
N PHE A 225 16.49 -8.65 7.52
CA PHE A 225 17.47 -9.18 6.57
C PHE A 225 18.80 -8.43 6.68
N PHE A 226 18.79 -7.09 6.51
CA PHE A 226 20.03 -6.30 6.59
C PHE A 226 20.67 -6.39 7.98
N ALA A 227 19.90 -6.29 9.07
CA ALA A 227 20.42 -6.40 10.42
C ALA A 227 21.09 -7.78 10.67
N CYS A 228 20.43 -8.88 10.31
CA CYS A 228 20.99 -10.23 10.46
C CYS A 228 22.21 -10.47 9.55
N PHE A 229 22.19 -9.94 8.32
CA PHE A 229 23.31 -10.06 7.39
C PHE A 229 24.56 -9.32 7.89
N MET A 230 24.40 -8.09 8.39
CA MET A 230 25.50 -7.32 8.99
C MET A 230 26.03 -7.99 10.27
N LEU A 231 25.14 -8.53 11.12
CA LEU A 231 25.53 -9.34 12.29
C LEU A 231 26.32 -10.60 11.90
N ALA A 232 25.96 -11.28 10.81
CA ALA A 232 26.70 -12.43 10.31
C ALA A 232 28.15 -12.04 9.95
N ILE A 233 28.36 -10.90 9.28
CA ILE A 233 29.69 -10.36 8.94
C ILE A 233 30.50 -10.04 10.21
N ILE A 234 29.89 -9.34 11.18
CA ILE A 234 30.52 -8.99 12.47
C ILE A 234 30.99 -10.25 13.21
N LEU A 235 30.11 -11.25 13.33
CA LEU A 235 30.41 -12.49 14.05
C LEU A 235 31.42 -13.38 13.30
N TRP A 236 31.48 -13.33 11.97
CA TRP A 236 32.44 -14.08 11.17
C TRP A 236 33.89 -13.64 11.44
N LYS A 237 34.09 -12.33 11.65
CA LYS A 237 35.39 -11.73 11.98
C LYS A 237 35.87 -12.03 13.41
N GLN A 238 35.04 -12.64 14.26
CA GLN A 238 35.38 -12.92 15.66
C GLN A 238 35.73 -14.38 15.92
N ALA A 239 36.87 -14.60 16.57
CA ALA A 239 37.31 -15.92 17.00
C ALA A 239 36.26 -16.62 17.88
N GLY A 240 36.00 -17.90 17.62
CA GLY A 240 35.01 -18.69 18.35
C GLY A 240 33.53 -18.34 18.11
N ARG A 241 33.20 -17.43 17.19
CA ARG A 241 31.82 -16.99 16.92
C ARG A 241 31.25 -17.40 15.54
N LYS A 242 32.02 -18.14 14.74
CA LYS A 242 31.60 -18.62 13.40
C LYS A 242 30.26 -19.38 13.40
N ALA A 243 29.96 -20.21 14.40
CA ALA A 243 28.66 -20.88 14.49
C ALA A 243 27.48 -19.90 14.61
N TRP A 244 27.63 -18.83 15.40
CA TRP A 244 26.62 -17.77 15.52
C TRP A 244 26.53 -16.91 14.26
N SER A 245 27.64 -16.70 13.54
CA SER A 245 27.63 -16.08 12.20
C SER A 245 26.79 -16.89 11.21
N VAL A 246 26.93 -18.22 11.19
CA VAL A 246 26.08 -19.10 10.35
C VAL A 246 24.61 -18.99 10.73
N VAL A 247 24.26 -19.00 12.02
CA VAL A 247 22.86 -18.81 12.48
C VAL A 247 22.31 -17.45 12.04
N SER A 248 23.07 -16.36 12.19
CA SER A 248 22.66 -15.03 11.70
C SER A 248 22.52 -14.98 10.18
N GLY A 249 23.38 -15.68 9.44
CA GLY A 249 23.30 -15.81 7.98
C GLY A 249 22.05 -16.58 7.54
N MET A 250 21.72 -17.69 8.21
CA MET A 250 20.49 -18.44 7.97
C MET A 250 19.24 -17.57 8.23
N LEU A 251 19.22 -16.82 9.34
CA LEU A 251 18.14 -15.87 9.62
C LEU A 251 18.02 -14.78 8.55
N ALA A 252 19.14 -14.23 8.07
CA ALA A 252 19.13 -13.27 6.98
C ALA A 252 18.51 -13.87 5.70
N VAL A 253 18.92 -15.08 5.30
CA VAL A 253 18.34 -15.79 4.15
C VAL A 253 16.84 -16.07 4.36
N THR A 254 16.41 -16.43 5.57
CA THR A 254 14.99 -16.60 5.90
C THR A 254 14.22 -15.29 5.73
N PHE A 255 14.71 -14.16 6.27
CA PHE A 255 14.05 -12.86 6.10
C PHE A 255 14.05 -12.38 4.65
N LEU A 256 15.09 -12.68 3.87
CA LEU A 256 15.11 -12.41 2.44
C LEU A 256 14.04 -13.23 1.69
N ALA A 257 13.92 -14.53 1.98
CA ALA A 257 12.89 -15.38 1.41
C ALA A 257 11.46 -14.97 1.80
N LEU A 258 11.28 -14.44 3.02
CA LEU A 258 10.03 -13.84 3.49
C LEU A 258 9.72 -12.49 2.83
N PHE A 259 10.74 -11.68 2.54
CA PHE A 259 10.60 -10.42 1.81
C PHE A 259 10.14 -10.64 0.35
N PHE A 260 10.67 -11.68 -0.32
CA PHE A 260 10.30 -12.01 -1.70
C PHE A 260 8.95 -12.74 -1.85
N GLN A 261 8.23 -13.04 -0.77
CA GLN A 261 6.87 -13.59 -0.85
C GLN A 261 5.91 -12.63 -1.57
N PRO A 262 4.87 -13.13 -2.26
CA PRO A 262 3.80 -12.29 -2.77
C PRO A 262 3.20 -11.43 -1.65
N THR A 263 3.04 -10.14 -1.92
CA THR A 263 2.39 -9.21 -1.00
C THR A 263 1.63 -8.14 -1.78
N GLY A 264 0.39 -7.86 -1.36
CA GLY A 264 -0.39 -6.71 -1.82
C GLY A 264 0.05 -5.37 -1.20
N ALA A 265 1.22 -5.33 -0.54
CA ALA A 265 1.70 -4.13 0.13
C ALA A 265 1.87 -2.97 -0.86
N VAL A 266 1.30 -1.81 -0.50
CA VAL A 266 1.14 -0.69 -1.43
C VAL A 266 2.33 0.27 -1.35
N TYR A 267 2.96 0.53 -2.49
CA TYR A 267 4.08 1.45 -2.62
C TYR A 267 3.65 2.64 -3.48
N PHE A 268 2.92 3.57 -2.86
CA PHE A 268 2.49 4.82 -3.51
C PHE A 268 3.70 5.69 -3.92
N MET A 269 3.65 6.21 -5.15
CA MET A 269 4.76 6.93 -5.76
C MET A 269 4.28 8.11 -6.62
N MET A 270 3.86 9.22 -6.02
CA MET A 270 3.39 10.38 -6.79
C MET A 270 4.51 11.27 -7.36
N ASN A 271 5.79 11.08 -7.00
CA ASN A 271 6.81 12.13 -7.22
C ASN A 271 8.26 11.68 -7.57
N ILE A 272 8.42 10.54 -8.25
CA ILE A 272 9.67 10.28 -9.00
C ILE A 272 9.43 10.62 -10.47
N PRO A 273 10.19 11.56 -11.07
CA PRO A 273 10.09 11.87 -12.49
C PRO A 273 10.28 10.61 -13.33
N ASN A 274 9.41 10.41 -14.32
CA ASN A 274 9.32 9.25 -15.22
C ASN A 274 8.75 7.95 -14.61
N THR A 275 8.50 7.88 -13.29
CA THR A 275 7.71 6.79 -12.69
C THR A 275 6.51 7.37 -11.95
N TRP A 276 5.65 8.06 -12.70
CA TRP A 276 4.37 8.52 -12.20
C TRP A 276 3.55 7.30 -11.77
N ASP A 277 3.42 7.15 -10.45
CA ASP A 277 2.65 6.13 -9.76
C ASP A 277 3.02 4.68 -10.11
N SER A 278 4.25 4.22 -9.77
CA SER A 278 4.81 2.96 -10.33
C SER A 278 3.98 1.67 -10.17
N VAL A 279 3.08 1.64 -9.18
CA VAL A 279 2.12 0.54 -9.00
C VAL A 279 1.06 0.58 -10.10
N SER A 280 0.42 1.74 -10.29
CA SER A 280 -0.42 1.94 -11.46
C SER A 280 0.39 2.01 -12.75
N TYR A 281 1.72 2.22 -12.74
CA TYR A 281 2.59 2.18 -13.91
C TYR A 281 2.86 0.75 -14.40
N VAL A 282 2.89 -0.28 -13.54
CA VAL A 282 2.89 -1.66 -14.07
C VAL A 282 1.54 -1.97 -14.73
N GLU A 283 0.44 -1.43 -14.20
CA GLU A 283 -0.90 -1.54 -14.78
C GLU A 283 -1.05 -0.64 -16.05
N ARG A 284 -0.44 0.55 -16.08
CA ARG A 284 -0.43 1.60 -17.15
C ARG A 284 0.69 1.46 -18.19
N TYR A 285 1.71 0.64 -17.95
CA TYR A 285 2.77 0.38 -18.94
C TYR A 285 2.61 -1.00 -19.56
N ARG A 286 1.95 -1.95 -18.85
CA ARG A 286 1.23 -3.00 -19.55
C ARG A 286 0.24 -2.39 -20.54
N GLN A 287 -0.52 -1.36 -20.17
CA GLN A 287 -1.41 -0.58 -21.07
C GLN A 287 -0.74 -0.16 -22.40
N ALA A 288 0.55 0.18 -22.39
CA ALA A 288 1.32 0.56 -23.57
C ALA A 288 1.86 -0.64 -24.40
N GLU A 289 2.00 -1.82 -23.81
CA GLU A 289 2.15 -3.09 -24.56
C GLU A 289 0.78 -3.64 -25.00
N TYR A 290 -0.27 -3.36 -24.22
CA TYR A 290 -1.66 -3.62 -24.53
C TYR A 290 -2.18 -2.74 -25.64
N SER A 291 -1.64 -1.57 -25.98
CA SER A 291 -2.13 -0.84 -27.16
C SER A 291 -1.82 -1.61 -28.45
N ASP A 292 -0.65 -2.28 -28.54
CA ASP A 292 -0.31 -3.21 -29.62
C ASP A 292 -1.11 -4.54 -29.55
N ILE A 293 -1.38 -5.07 -28.34
CA ILE A 293 -2.16 -6.32 -28.15
C ILE A 293 -3.69 -6.08 -28.27
N SER A 294 -4.19 -4.91 -27.88
CA SER A 294 -5.59 -4.48 -28.00
C SER A 294 -5.92 -4.17 -29.45
N LEU A 295 -4.98 -3.57 -30.20
CA LEU A 295 -5.06 -3.47 -31.66
C LEU A 295 -5.27 -4.83 -32.34
N THR A 296 -4.72 -5.92 -31.78
CA THR A 296 -4.88 -7.29 -32.31
C THR A 296 -6.05 -8.07 -31.69
N LYS A 297 -6.49 -7.77 -30.46
CA LYS A 297 -7.66 -8.38 -29.79
C LYS A 297 -8.96 -7.56 -29.88
N LYS A 298 -9.00 -6.43 -30.61
CA LYS A 298 -10.09 -5.43 -30.75
C LYS A 298 -11.50 -5.93 -31.15
N GLY A 299 -11.70 -7.24 -31.28
CA GLY A 299 -12.99 -7.89 -31.58
C GLY A 299 -13.47 -8.93 -30.54
N GLN A 300 -12.81 -9.07 -29.39
CA GLN A 300 -13.11 -10.12 -28.40
C GLN A 300 -14.19 -9.76 -27.33
N ASN A 301 -15.21 -8.95 -27.64
CA ASN A 301 -16.36 -8.82 -26.73
C ASN A 301 -17.26 -10.07 -26.83
N LYS A 302 -16.91 -11.17 -26.13
CA LYS A 302 -17.84 -12.29 -25.91
C LYS A 302 -18.97 -11.82 -24.99
N LYS A 303 -20.21 -11.93 -25.50
CA LYS A 303 -21.43 -11.49 -24.81
C LYS A 303 -21.53 -12.09 -23.40
N ALA A 304 -21.85 -11.26 -22.41
CA ALA A 304 -22.18 -11.70 -21.07
C ALA A 304 -23.33 -12.72 -21.08
N PHE A 305 -23.16 -13.78 -20.28
CA PHE A 305 -24.23 -14.71 -19.93
C PHE A 305 -24.87 -14.29 -18.60
N GLN A 306 -26.13 -14.65 -18.37
CA GLN A 306 -26.81 -14.31 -17.12
C GLN A 306 -26.38 -15.25 -15.98
N VAL A 307 -26.21 -14.68 -14.79
CA VAL A 307 -25.88 -15.39 -13.56
C VAL A 307 -27.03 -15.22 -12.57
N GLU A 308 -27.50 -16.32 -11.98
CA GLU A 308 -28.53 -16.32 -10.95
C GLU A 308 -27.97 -15.93 -9.58
N SER A 309 -26.82 -16.50 -9.20
CA SER A 309 -26.18 -16.23 -7.92
C SER A 309 -24.67 -16.50 -7.88
N TYR A 310 -24.01 -15.87 -6.91
CA TYR A 310 -22.63 -16.12 -6.49
C TYR A 310 -22.58 -16.58 -5.02
N ASP A 311 -21.84 -17.64 -4.73
CA ASP A 311 -21.37 -17.98 -3.38
C ASP A 311 -19.84 -17.91 -3.35
N MET A 312 -19.31 -16.93 -2.62
CA MET A 312 -17.89 -16.58 -2.62
C MET A 312 -17.26 -16.81 -1.24
N ASN A 313 -16.15 -17.54 -1.20
CA ASN A 313 -15.24 -17.61 -0.06
C ASN A 313 -14.00 -16.78 -0.36
N VAL A 314 -13.90 -15.58 0.20
CA VAL A 314 -12.76 -14.67 0.02
C VAL A 314 -11.88 -14.71 1.27
N THR A 315 -10.57 -14.79 1.09
CA THR A 315 -9.58 -14.77 2.18
C THR A 315 -8.54 -13.69 1.91
N VAL A 316 -8.47 -12.71 2.82
CA VAL A 316 -7.53 -11.57 2.74
C VAL A 316 -6.46 -11.72 3.80
N THR A 317 -5.23 -11.92 3.35
CA THR A 317 -4.03 -11.97 4.18
C THR A 317 -3.05 -10.89 3.74
N ASP A 318 -1.77 -11.20 3.53
CA ASP A 318 -0.86 -10.36 2.74
C ASP A 318 -0.97 -10.72 1.23
N GLN A 319 -1.66 -11.83 0.91
CA GLN A 319 -2.11 -12.25 -0.42
C GLN A 319 -3.66 -12.40 -0.41
N PHE A 320 -4.30 -12.12 -1.55
CA PHE A 320 -5.72 -12.37 -1.79
C PHE A 320 -5.91 -13.79 -2.35
N GLN A 321 -6.88 -14.52 -1.81
CA GLN A 321 -7.29 -15.84 -2.29
C GLN A 321 -8.81 -15.91 -2.29
N ALA A 322 -9.40 -16.49 -3.33
CA ALA A 322 -10.84 -16.63 -3.41
C ALA A 322 -11.28 -17.92 -4.10
N GLU A 323 -12.44 -18.40 -3.68
CA GLU A 323 -13.23 -19.42 -4.36
C GLU A 323 -14.59 -18.79 -4.68
N ALA A 324 -14.92 -18.67 -5.97
CA ALA A 324 -16.20 -18.15 -6.44
C ALA A 324 -17.00 -19.29 -7.08
N CYS A 325 -18.16 -19.60 -6.51
CA CYS A 325 -19.13 -20.54 -7.06
C CYS A 325 -20.22 -19.73 -7.80
N VAL A 326 -20.25 -19.83 -9.12
CA VAL A 326 -21.13 -19.06 -10.01
C VAL A 326 -22.25 -19.97 -10.52
N VAL A 327 -23.50 -19.55 -10.39
CA VAL A 327 -24.68 -20.29 -10.89
C VAL A 327 -25.18 -19.64 -12.18
N PRO A 328 -24.91 -20.20 -13.38
CA PRO A 328 -25.40 -19.64 -14.64
C PRO A 328 -26.91 -19.90 -14.82
N THR A 329 -27.65 -18.91 -15.31
CA THR A 329 -29.09 -19.06 -15.64
C THR A 329 -29.31 -20.08 -16.76
N ASP A 330 -28.37 -20.15 -17.71
CA ASP A 330 -28.31 -21.22 -18.70
C ASP A 330 -27.04 -22.05 -18.52
N GLY A 331 -27.21 -23.20 -17.85
CA GLY A 331 -26.17 -24.21 -17.66
C GLY A 331 -25.78 -24.99 -18.91
N THR A 332 -26.41 -24.77 -20.08
CA THR A 332 -26.20 -25.56 -21.30
C THR A 332 -25.23 -24.95 -22.31
N GLN A 333 -24.68 -23.75 -22.02
CA GLN A 333 -23.73 -23.08 -22.91
C GLN A 333 -22.43 -23.88 -22.98
N LYS A 334 -21.82 -23.95 -24.18
CA LYS A 334 -20.55 -24.66 -24.41
C LYS A 334 -19.35 -23.97 -23.77
N GLU A 335 -19.45 -22.67 -23.54
CA GLU A 335 -18.38 -21.83 -23.03
C GLU A 335 -18.95 -20.75 -22.12
N TYR A 336 -18.23 -20.43 -21.06
CA TYR A 336 -18.55 -19.36 -20.12
C TYR A 336 -17.38 -18.36 -20.12
N PRO A 337 -17.52 -17.23 -20.84
CA PRO A 337 -16.54 -16.15 -20.81
C PRO A 337 -16.67 -15.35 -19.50
N PHE A 338 -15.54 -15.04 -18.88
CA PHE A 338 -15.46 -14.18 -17.70
C PHE A 338 -14.35 -13.14 -17.85
N THR A 339 -14.53 -11.98 -17.25
CA THR A 339 -13.46 -11.02 -16.97
C THR A 339 -13.03 -11.17 -15.51
N LEU A 340 -11.72 -11.34 -15.31
CA LEU A 340 -11.06 -11.44 -14.01
C LEU A 340 -9.65 -10.86 -14.21
N GLN A 341 -9.29 -9.78 -13.51
CA GLN A 341 -8.06 -9.05 -13.82
C GLN A 341 -6.81 -9.94 -13.76
N TYR A 342 -5.87 -9.78 -14.69
CA TYR A 342 -4.71 -10.65 -14.91
C TYR A 342 -3.84 -10.95 -13.67
N ILE A 343 -3.90 -10.09 -12.64
CA ILE A 343 -3.20 -10.26 -11.37
C ILE A 343 -3.78 -11.38 -10.50
N PHE A 344 -4.98 -11.86 -10.84
CA PHE A 344 -5.71 -12.95 -10.20
C PHE A 344 -5.60 -14.21 -11.05
N GLN A 345 -4.64 -15.07 -10.70
CA GLN A 345 -4.35 -16.31 -11.42
C GLN A 345 -5.34 -17.40 -11.00
N VAL A 346 -5.95 -18.07 -11.98
CA VAL A 346 -6.89 -19.17 -11.75
C VAL A 346 -6.13 -20.49 -11.56
N ASP A 347 -6.26 -21.09 -10.37
CA ASP A 347 -5.63 -22.37 -10.02
C ASP A 347 -6.43 -23.57 -10.54
N GLN A 348 -7.77 -23.48 -10.44
CA GLN A 348 -8.66 -24.60 -10.72
C GLN A 348 -10.09 -24.13 -11.03
N VAL A 349 -10.72 -24.79 -12.01
CA VAL A 349 -12.16 -24.67 -12.27
C VAL A 349 -12.82 -26.05 -12.16
N THR A 350 -13.98 -26.12 -11.51
CA THR A 350 -14.76 -27.37 -11.28
C THR A 350 -16.26 -27.17 -11.43
N ASP A 351 -16.98 -28.26 -11.69
CA ASP A 351 -18.46 -28.30 -11.69
C ASP A 351 -19.06 -28.47 -10.28
N GLU A 352 -20.38 -28.65 -10.19
CA GLU A 352 -21.09 -28.85 -8.91
C GLU A 352 -20.66 -30.12 -8.14
N ARG A 353 -19.99 -31.07 -8.81
CA ARG A 353 -19.55 -32.36 -8.27
C ARG A 353 -18.08 -32.34 -7.85
N GLY A 354 -17.37 -31.24 -8.12
CA GLY A 354 -15.93 -31.11 -7.90
C GLY A 354 -15.09 -31.69 -9.04
N GLU A 355 -15.71 -32.06 -10.17
CA GLU A 355 -14.99 -32.57 -11.34
C GLU A 355 -14.35 -31.40 -12.11
N LYS A 356 -13.12 -31.60 -12.59
CA LYS A 356 -12.37 -30.52 -13.27
C LYS A 356 -12.98 -30.14 -14.62
N LEU A 357 -13.10 -28.83 -14.84
CA LEU A 357 -13.42 -28.23 -16.14
C LEU A 357 -12.13 -27.68 -16.77
N THR A 358 -12.05 -27.74 -18.10
CA THR A 358 -10.97 -27.11 -18.87
C THR A 358 -11.22 -25.62 -19.00
N PHE A 359 -10.19 -24.82 -18.78
CA PHE A 359 -10.25 -23.37 -18.89
C PHE A 359 -8.97 -22.80 -19.55
N GLU A 360 -9.11 -21.64 -20.14
CA GLU A 360 -8.03 -20.82 -20.68
C GLU A 360 -8.08 -19.46 -19.97
N GLN A 361 -6.96 -19.00 -19.41
CA GLN A 361 -6.80 -17.62 -18.92
C GLN A 361 -5.78 -16.91 -19.78
N ASP A 362 -6.22 -15.87 -20.47
CA ASP A 362 -5.41 -14.99 -21.31
C ASP A 362 -5.62 -13.57 -20.79
N GLU A 363 -4.62 -13.08 -20.04
CA GLU A 363 -4.66 -11.75 -19.43
C GLU A 363 -5.87 -11.56 -18.50
N ASP A 364 -6.70 -10.54 -18.75
CA ASP A 364 -7.90 -10.21 -17.99
C ASP A 364 -9.11 -11.10 -18.33
N TYR A 365 -8.95 -12.05 -19.26
CA TYR A 365 -10.03 -12.85 -19.83
C TYR A 365 -9.87 -14.33 -19.47
N LEU A 366 -10.90 -14.88 -18.83
CA LEU A 366 -11.04 -16.29 -18.52
C LEU A 366 -12.10 -16.91 -19.42
N LEU A 367 -11.85 -18.11 -19.94
CA LEU A 367 -12.81 -18.92 -20.69
C LEU A 367 -12.93 -20.28 -20.04
N VAL A 368 -14.13 -20.65 -19.59
CA VAL A 368 -14.40 -22.00 -19.07
C VAL A 368 -15.17 -22.80 -20.12
N HIS A 369 -14.66 -23.95 -20.53
CA HIS A 369 -15.32 -24.82 -21.50
C HIS A 369 -16.17 -25.88 -20.81
N ASN A 370 -17.42 -26.01 -21.26
CA ASN A 370 -18.37 -27.00 -20.79
C ASN A 370 -18.41 -28.20 -21.75
N SER A 371 -17.76 -29.28 -21.33
CA SER A 371 -17.76 -30.58 -22.01
C SER A 371 -18.84 -31.55 -21.49
N ARG A 372 -19.66 -31.15 -20.52
CA ARG A 372 -20.53 -32.05 -19.72
C ARG A 372 -22.04 -31.82 -19.88
N GLY A 373 -22.46 -30.92 -20.76
CA GLY A 373 -23.86 -30.70 -21.10
C GLY A 373 -24.48 -29.60 -20.25
N LYS A 374 -25.19 -29.95 -19.16
CA LYS A 374 -25.79 -28.96 -18.25
C LYS A 374 -25.01 -28.84 -16.94
N LEU A 375 -24.35 -27.70 -16.72
CA LEU A 375 -23.73 -27.33 -15.46
C LEU A 375 -24.75 -26.72 -14.49
N HIS A 376 -24.62 -26.99 -13.20
CA HIS A 376 -25.40 -26.30 -12.16
C HIS A 376 -24.62 -25.20 -11.44
N SER A 377 -23.29 -25.34 -11.37
CA SER A 377 -22.41 -24.30 -10.83
C SER A 377 -21.01 -24.42 -11.41
N ILE A 378 -20.33 -23.29 -11.58
CA ILE A 378 -18.94 -23.19 -11.98
C ILE A 378 -18.16 -22.66 -10.77
N ARG A 379 -17.32 -23.50 -10.17
CA ARG A 379 -16.48 -23.15 -9.02
C ARG A 379 -15.07 -22.84 -9.50
N ILE A 380 -14.67 -21.57 -9.34
CA ILE A 380 -13.38 -21.01 -9.77
C ILE A 380 -12.55 -20.70 -8.53
N VAL A 381 -11.37 -21.31 -8.40
CA VAL A 381 -10.39 -21.06 -7.34
C VAL A 381 -9.25 -20.25 -7.91
N TYR A 382 -8.91 -19.14 -7.29
CA TYR A 382 -7.93 -18.18 -7.79
C TYR A 382 -7.24 -17.39 -6.68
N HIS A 383 -6.05 -16.86 -6.98
CA HIS A 383 -5.26 -16.06 -6.05
C HIS A 383 -4.56 -14.89 -6.72
N GLY A 384 -4.21 -13.86 -5.95
CA GLY A 384 -3.52 -12.69 -6.51
C GLY A 384 -3.01 -11.71 -5.46
N THR A 385 -2.34 -10.66 -5.93
CA THR A 385 -1.95 -9.51 -5.13
C THR A 385 -2.27 -8.23 -5.88
N THR A 386 -3.40 -7.63 -5.57
CA THR A 386 -3.74 -6.28 -6.04
C THR A 386 -3.00 -5.23 -5.22
N LYS A 387 -2.53 -4.20 -5.92
CA LYS A 387 -1.75 -3.09 -5.35
C LYS A 387 -2.40 -1.73 -5.61
N GLY A 388 -3.08 -1.54 -6.75
CA GLY A 388 -3.93 -0.36 -6.98
C GLY A 388 -5.17 -0.36 -6.08
N PHE A 389 -5.91 -1.48 -6.06
CA PHE A 389 -7.12 -1.69 -5.26
C PHE A 389 -6.83 -2.67 -4.10
N TYR A 390 -6.03 -2.19 -3.15
CA TYR A 390 -5.39 -3.00 -2.10
C TYR A 390 -6.33 -3.96 -1.36
N ALA A 391 -5.80 -5.15 -1.03
CA ALA A 391 -6.47 -6.12 -0.16
C ALA A 391 -5.44 -6.84 0.73
N THR A 392 -5.17 -6.28 1.91
CA THR A 392 -4.03 -6.64 2.77
C THR A 392 -4.41 -6.80 4.25
N THR A 393 -3.42 -7.07 5.10
CA THR A 393 -3.58 -7.03 6.57
C THR A 393 -3.73 -5.62 7.14
N GLN A 394 -3.51 -4.55 6.36
CA GLN A 394 -3.66 -3.16 6.79
C GLN A 394 -5.04 -2.56 6.41
N GLY A 395 -5.52 -2.86 5.20
CA GLY A 395 -6.83 -2.42 4.72
C GLY A 395 -7.29 -3.20 3.49
N MET A 396 -8.47 -2.86 2.99
CA MET A 396 -9.08 -3.37 1.76
C MET A 396 -9.90 -2.27 1.06
N MET A 397 -9.73 -2.14 -0.26
CA MET A 397 -10.63 -1.39 -1.14
C MET A 397 -10.78 -2.16 -2.45
N LEU A 398 -11.94 -2.79 -2.65
CA LEU A 398 -12.28 -3.60 -3.82
C LEU A 398 -13.66 -3.15 -4.33
N PRO A 399 -13.73 -2.18 -5.27
CA PRO A 399 -15.00 -1.65 -5.75
C PRO A 399 -15.68 -2.57 -6.77
N ALA A 400 -16.98 -2.40 -6.95
CA ALA A 400 -17.82 -3.29 -7.75
C ALA A 400 -17.45 -3.39 -9.24
N ASN A 401 -16.90 -2.32 -9.82
CA ASN A 401 -16.39 -2.25 -11.20
C ASN A 401 -14.97 -2.81 -11.36
N TYR A 402 -14.30 -3.19 -10.27
CA TYR A 402 -13.00 -3.82 -10.32
C TYR A 402 -13.16 -5.34 -10.41
N ALA A 403 -12.57 -5.97 -11.43
CA ALA A 403 -12.72 -7.40 -11.70
C ALA A 403 -11.87 -8.29 -10.77
N TYR A 404 -12.06 -8.15 -9.44
CA TYR A 404 -11.47 -9.02 -8.40
C TYR A 404 -12.25 -10.32 -8.17
N TYR A 405 -13.35 -10.48 -8.91
CA TYR A 405 -14.22 -11.65 -8.95
C TYR A 405 -14.61 -11.92 -10.40
N PRO A 406 -14.89 -13.17 -10.79
CA PRO A 406 -15.14 -13.51 -12.19
C PRO A 406 -16.48 -12.92 -12.66
N MET A 407 -16.41 -11.78 -13.35
CA MET A 407 -17.53 -11.04 -13.92
C MET A 407 -17.98 -11.75 -15.22
N PRO A 408 -19.28 -11.93 -15.51
CA PRO A 408 -19.72 -12.74 -16.64
C PRO A 408 -19.67 -11.93 -17.96
N GLY A 409 -19.08 -12.52 -19.00
CA GLY A 409 -18.76 -11.83 -20.26
C GLY A 409 -17.29 -11.43 -20.36
N TRP A 410 -16.87 -11.01 -21.55
CA TRP A 410 -15.56 -10.39 -21.76
C TRP A 410 -15.76 -8.87 -21.90
N HIS A 411 -15.45 -8.18 -20.80
CA HIS A 411 -15.48 -6.73 -20.62
C HIS A 411 -14.07 -6.16 -20.66
N ARG A 412 -13.90 -4.96 -21.23
CA ARG A 412 -12.61 -4.26 -21.20
C ARG A 412 -12.42 -3.68 -19.81
N ILE A 413 -11.31 -3.98 -19.13
CA ILE A 413 -10.98 -3.35 -17.84
C ILE A 413 -10.45 -1.91 -18.05
N PHE A 414 -9.94 -1.61 -19.24
CA PHE A 414 -9.36 -0.32 -19.58
C PHE A 414 -9.83 0.19 -20.95
N LEU A 415 -9.96 1.51 -21.06
CA LEU A 415 -10.43 2.25 -22.22
C LEU A 415 -9.36 3.30 -22.61
N GLU A 416 -8.89 3.26 -23.85
CA GLU A 416 -7.91 4.20 -24.41
C GLU A 416 -8.61 5.45 -24.95
N SER A 417 -7.93 6.59 -25.00
CA SER A 417 -8.41 7.79 -25.71
C SER A 417 -8.80 7.45 -27.16
N GLY A 418 -10.00 7.85 -27.56
CA GLY A 418 -10.59 7.54 -28.87
C GLY A 418 -11.39 6.24 -28.94
N ASP A 419 -11.37 5.37 -27.92
CA ASP A 419 -12.22 4.18 -27.89
C ASP A 419 -13.72 4.53 -27.82
N PRO A 420 -14.61 3.76 -28.46
CA PRO A 420 -16.05 3.91 -28.26
C PRO A 420 -16.46 3.43 -26.86
N TYR A 421 -17.28 4.21 -26.16
CA TYR A 421 -17.78 3.80 -24.85
C TYR A 421 -18.67 2.53 -24.94
N PRO A 422 -18.45 1.52 -24.08
CA PRO A 422 -19.35 0.39 -23.98
C PRO A 422 -20.80 0.83 -23.74
N GLY A 423 -21.74 0.23 -24.46
CA GLY A 423 -23.18 0.56 -24.37
C GLY A 423 -23.62 1.88 -25.02
N LEU A 424 -22.72 2.81 -25.37
CA LEU A 424 -23.08 4.15 -25.86
C LEU A 424 -22.65 4.41 -27.31
N LYS A 425 -23.62 4.44 -28.23
CA LYS A 425 -23.36 4.72 -29.65
C LYS A 425 -22.94 6.17 -29.89
N GLY A 426 -21.80 6.35 -30.56
CA GLY A 426 -21.34 7.65 -31.07
C GLY A 426 -20.62 8.53 -30.04
N LYS A 427 -20.28 7.97 -28.87
CA LYS A 427 -19.45 8.62 -27.85
C LYS A 427 -18.10 7.93 -27.76
N ILE A 428 -17.04 8.73 -27.67
CA ILE A 428 -15.66 8.27 -27.51
C ILE A 428 -15.10 8.71 -26.17
N VAL A 429 -14.17 7.91 -25.65
CA VAL A 429 -13.31 8.20 -24.51
C VAL A 429 -12.39 9.35 -24.88
N GLY A 430 -12.31 10.39 -24.06
CA GLY A 430 -11.39 11.52 -24.32
C GLY A 430 -9.99 11.29 -23.76
N ASP A 431 -9.90 10.70 -22.55
CA ASP A 431 -8.65 10.29 -21.93
C ASP A 431 -8.73 8.85 -21.41
N ASP A 432 -7.58 8.19 -21.49
CA ASP A 432 -7.20 6.91 -20.89
C ASP A 432 -7.78 6.69 -19.48
N CYS A 433 -8.74 5.77 -19.34
CA CYS A 433 -9.44 5.51 -18.08
C CYS A 433 -9.82 4.03 -17.84
N PHE A 434 -10.01 3.66 -16.57
CA PHE A 434 -10.56 2.35 -16.21
C PHE A 434 -12.03 2.26 -16.62
N SER A 435 -12.45 1.07 -17.05
CA SER A 435 -13.87 0.78 -17.24
C SER A 435 -14.62 0.89 -15.92
N ARG A 436 -15.83 1.47 -16.01
CA ARG A 436 -16.74 1.65 -14.87
C ARG A 436 -17.95 0.72 -14.98
N GLU A 437 -17.80 -0.37 -15.73
CA GLU A 437 -18.83 -1.40 -15.94
C GLU A 437 -19.09 -2.22 -14.65
N VAL A 438 -20.36 -2.32 -14.29
CA VAL A 438 -20.92 -3.29 -13.34
C VAL A 438 -21.84 -4.26 -14.10
N PHE A 439 -22.50 -5.22 -13.43
CA PHE A 439 -23.37 -6.15 -14.13
C PHE A 439 -24.59 -5.44 -14.74
N SER A 440 -25.05 -5.93 -15.89
CA SER A 440 -26.25 -5.39 -16.55
C SER A 440 -27.56 -5.72 -15.82
N GLU A 441 -27.53 -6.70 -14.91
CA GLU A 441 -28.68 -7.19 -14.14
C GLU A 441 -28.25 -7.52 -12.71
N GLU A 442 -29.15 -7.32 -11.74
CA GLU A 442 -28.86 -7.65 -10.34
C GLU A 442 -28.88 -9.16 -10.08
N THR A 443 -27.82 -9.65 -9.45
CA THR A 443 -27.56 -11.05 -9.08
C THR A 443 -27.57 -11.24 -7.56
N ASP A 444 -27.95 -12.44 -7.08
CA ASP A 444 -27.91 -12.76 -5.65
C ASP A 444 -26.49 -13.11 -5.20
N PHE A 445 -25.95 -12.35 -4.23
CA PHE A 445 -24.61 -12.57 -3.67
C PHE A 445 -24.65 -13.15 -2.25
N LYS A 446 -23.76 -14.11 -2.00
CA LYS A 446 -23.38 -14.60 -0.66
C LYS A 446 -21.86 -14.57 -0.58
N VAL A 447 -21.31 -13.82 0.38
CA VAL A 447 -19.85 -13.66 0.53
C VAL A 447 -19.44 -14.02 1.95
N THR A 448 -18.57 -15.00 2.10
CA THR A 448 -17.85 -15.31 3.33
C THR A 448 -16.43 -14.77 3.23
N LEU A 449 -16.21 -13.57 3.77
CA LEU A 449 -14.92 -12.88 3.78
C LEU A 449 -14.15 -13.20 5.07
N ARG A 450 -12.94 -13.76 4.95
CA ARG A 450 -12.01 -14.05 6.06
C ARG A 450 -10.85 -13.05 6.02
N CYS A 451 -10.87 -12.05 6.88
CA CYS A 451 -9.83 -11.02 6.94
C CYS A 451 -8.86 -11.25 8.11
N LYS A 452 -7.55 -11.31 7.82
CA LYS A 452 -6.48 -11.44 8.82
C LYS A 452 -6.11 -10.10 9.49
N GLY A 453 -6.41 -8.97 8.85
CA GLY A 453 -6.06 -7.62 9.32
C GLY A 453 -6.81 -7.12 10.56
N LYS A 454 -7.94 -7.76 10.92
CA LYS A 454 -8.75 -7.46 12.12
C LYS A 454 -9.33 -6.04 12.18
N TYR A 455 -9.32 -5.30 11.07
CA TYR A 455 -10.06 -4.05 10.89
C TYR A 455 -11.56 -4.32 10.63
N PRO A 456 -12.46 -3.35 10.88
CA PRO A 456 -13.85 -3.44 10.43
C PRO A 456 -13.93 -3.46 8.90
N VAL A 457 -14.92 -4.16 8.36
CA VAL A 457 -15.23 -4.21 6.94
C VAL A 457 -16.66 -3.76 6.74
N ALA A 458 -16.90 -3.01 5.67
CA ALA A 458 -18.21 -2.66 5.18
C ALA A 458 -18.34 -2.97 3.67
N SER A 459 -19.57 -2.97 3.19
CA SER A 459 -19.96 -3.32 1.82
C SER A 459 -21.33 -2.71 1.54
N ASN A 460 -21.71 -2.61 0.26
CA ASN A 460 -23.10 -2.39 -0.14
C ASN A 460 -24.02 -3.52 0.32
N LEU A 461 -23.53 -4.77 0.36
CA LEU A 461 -24.26 -5.93 0.85
C LEU A 461 -24.52 -5.87 2.37
N LYS A 462 -25.60 -6.52 2.81
CA LYS A 462 -25.97 -6.61 4.23
C LYS A 462 -25.09 -7.61 4.97
N THR A 463 -24.45 -7.16 6.06
CA THR A 463 -23.79 -8.06 7.02
C THR A 463 -24.82 -8.90 7.77
N LEU A 464 -24.77 -10.22 7.57
CA LEU A 464 -25.60 -11.21 8.26
C LEU A 464 -24.97 -11.68 9.58
N ALA A 465 -23.65 -11.85 9.61
CA ALA A 465 -22.91 -12.30 10.79
C ALA A 465 -21.45 -11.84 10.76
N GLN A 466 -20.87 -11.67 11.95
CA GLN A 466 -19.44 -11.44 12.14
C GLN A 466 -18.92 -12.38 13.24
N THR A 467 -17.92 -13.21 12.92
CA THR A 467 -17.29 -14.18 13.86
C THR A 467 -15.77 -13.98 13.91
N LYS A 468 -15.11 -14.64 14.87
CA LYS A 468 -13.65 -14.69 14.99
C LYS A 468 -13.21 -16.15 14.96
N GLU A 469 -12.39 -16.51 13.99
CA GLU A 469 -12.02 -17.90 13.70
C GLU A 469 -10.52 -17.97 13.41
N HIS A 470 -9.77 -18.77 14.18
CA HIS A 470 -8.35 -19.08 13.93
C HIS A 470 -7.43 -17.89 13.57
N GLY A 471 -7.67 -16.73 14.18
CA GLY A 471 -6.89 -15.50 13.97
C GLY A 471 -7.47 -14.53 12.93
N PHE A 472 -8.49 -14.93 12.18
CA PHE A 472 -9.26 -14.11 11.24
C PHE A 472 -10.50 -13.50 11.91
N VAL A 473 -10.99 -12.41 11.32
CA VAL A 473 -12.37 -11.95 11.47
C VAL A 473 -13.13 -12.40 10.22
N VAL A 474 -14.24 -13.09 10.42
CA VAL A 474 -15.05 -13.65 9.33
C VAL A 474 -16.36 -12.87 9.24
N TRP A 475 -16.65 -12.37 8.05
CA TRP A 475 -17.86 -11.63 7.72
C TRP A 475 -18.71 -12.46 6.76
N LYS A 476 -20.00 -12.64 7.08
CA LYS A 476 -20.98 -13.20 6.16
C LYS A 476 -21.84 -12.07 5.64
N LEU A 477 -21.69 -11.74 4.36
CA LEU A 477 -22.42 -10.70 3.66
C LEU A 477 -23.40 -11.34 2.68
N SER A 478 -24.56 -10.73 2.49
CA SER A 478 -25.48 -11.14 1.42
C SER A 478 -26.41 -10.01 1.02
N GLY A 479 -26.83 -10.03 -0.24
CA GLY A 479 -27.75 -9.07 -0.83
C GLY A 479 -27.89 -9.36 -2.32
N ARG A 480 -28.81 -8.64 -2.95
CA ARG A 480 -28.99 -8.63 -4.40
C ARG A 480 -28.47 -7.30 -4.92
N SER A 481 -27.59 -7.33 -5.92
CA SER A 481 -26.91 -6.16 -6.47
C SER A 481 -26.35 -6.49 -7.85
N ASP A 482 -26.03 -5.46 -8.63
CA ASP A 482 -25.26 -5.51 -9.88
C ASP A 482 -23.74 -5.47 -9.68
N GLY A 483 -23.24 -5.37 -8.43
CA GLY A 483 -21.83 -5.64 -8.14
C GLY A 483 -21.47 -5.47 -6.66
N ILE A 484 -20.34 -6.05 -6.23
CA ILE A 484 -19.93 -6.00 -4.83
C ILE A 484 -18.78 -5.03 -4.62
N THR A 485 -18.99 -4.00 -3.79
CA THR A 485 -17.88 -3.23 -3.20
C THR A 485 -17.56 -3.76 -1.80
N LEU A 486 -16.28 -3.98 -1.51
CA LEU A 486 -15.75 -4.31 -0.19
C LEU A 486 -14.73 -3.24 0.24
N ILE A 487 -15.00 -2.54 1.34
CA ILE A 487 -14.11 -1.55 1.94
C ILE A 487 -13.77 -1.96 3.38
N GLY A 488 -12.52 -1.81 3.80
CA GLY A 488 -12.07 -2.21 5.13
C GLY A 488 -10.85 -1.44 5.58
N ASN A 489 -10.96 -0.68 6.66
CA ASN A 489 -9.81 -0.03 7.28
C ASN A 489 -10.08 0.22 8.77
N SER A 490 -9.05 0.47 9.55
CA SER A 490 -9.18 0.64 11.02
C SER A 490 -9.88 1.94 11.46
N TYR A 491 -10.30 2.76 10.49
CA TYR A 491 -10.77 4.13 10.64
C TYR A 491 -12.23 4.33 10.19
N LEU A 492 -12.85 3.29 9.61
CA LEU A 492 -14.21 3.34 9.08
C LEU A 492 -15.23 3.87 10.07
N VAL A 493 -16.08 4.76 9.57
CA VAL A 493 -17.28 5.26 10.23
C VAL A 493 -18.47 5.14 9.28
N GLU A 494 -19.62 4.76 9.86
CA GLU A 494 -20.89 4.71 9.15
C GLU A 494 -21.85 5.76 9.72
N ARG A 495 -22.64 6.39 8.83
CA ARG A 495 -23.71 7.33 9.17
C ARG A 495 -24.92 7.09 8.29
N ASN A 496 -26.11 7.36 8.82
CA ASN A 496 -27.30 7.48 8.00
C ASN A 496 -27.60 8.97 7.78
N ILE A 497 -27.80 9.37 6.52
CA ILE A 497 -28.19 10.73 6.14
C ILE A 497 -29.42 10.57 5.23
N GLU A 498 -30.59 10.99 5.73
CA GLU A 498 -31.86 10.98 4.98
C GLU A 498 -32.27 9.62 4.38
N GLY A 499 -31.82 8.52 5.00
CA GLY A 499 -32.07 7.16 4.53
C GLY A 499 -30.97 6.58 3.64
N VAL A 500 -29.91 7.34 3.34
CA VAL A 500 -28.68 6.88 2.67
C VAL A 500 -27.67 6.43 3.71
N ARG A 501 -27.02 5.28 3.51
CA ARG A 501 -25.92 4.78 4.36
C ARG A 501 -24.59 5.30 3.82
N VAL A 502 -23.99 6.28 4.49
CA VAL A 502 -22.68 6.83 4.14
C VAL A 502 -21.57 6.11 4.91
N ILE A 503 -20.54 5.66 4.21
CA ILE A 503 -19.39 4.91 4.73
C ILE A 503 -18.11 5.66 4.32
N CYS A 504 -17.21 5.98 5.26
CA CYS A 504 -15.94 6.64 4.96
C CYS A 504 -14.88 6.38 6.07
N SER A 505 -13.59 6.65 5.83
CA SER A 505 -12.62 6.78 6.93
C SER A 505 -12.86 8.07 7.72
N ARG A 506 -12.73 8.00 9.04
CA ARG A 506 -12.75 9.17 9.94
C ARG A 506 -11.54 10.12 9.78
N LEU A 507 -10.52 9.72 9.02
CA LEU A 507 -9.32 10.52 8.78
C LEU A 507 -9.49 11.44 7.56
N ASP A 508 -10.44 11.14 6.67
CA ASP A 508 -10.82 12.01 5.56
C ASP A 508 -11.68 13.18 6.09
N ARG A 509 -11.03 14.28 6.45
CA ARG A 509 -11.72 15.44 7.02
C ARG A 509 -12.62 16.17 6.01
N GLU A 510 -12.38 15.97 4.71
CA GLU A 510 -13.12 16.64 3.64
C GLU A 510 -14.43 15.92 3.35
N ASN A 511 -14.44 14.58 3.41
CA ASN A 511 -15.61 13.75 3.15
C ASN A 511 -16.30 13.22 4.41
N VAL A 512 -15.73 13.31 5.62
CA VAL A 512 -16.42 12.82 6.83
C VAL A 512 -17.75 13.57 7.06
N PRO A 513 -18.88 12.85 7.20
CA PRO A 513 -20.20 13.45 7.48
C PRO A 513 -20.32 13.93 8.94
N LYS A 514 -19.67 15.07 9.24
CA LYS A 514 -19.69 15.82 10.49
C LYS A 514 -19.75 17.32 10.16
N GLY A 515 -20.52 18.10 10.93
CA GLY A 515 -20.65 19.55 10.68
C GLY A 515 -21.24 19.86 9.31
N GLU A 516 -20.65 20.82 8.60
CA GLU A 516 -21.13 21.33 7.30
C GLU A 516 -21.24 20.25 6.22
N ASN A 517 -20.37 19.23 6.24
CA ASN A 517 -20.41 18.13 5.27
C ASN A 517 -21.72 17.34 5.31
N VAL A 518 -22.44 17.30 6.44
CA VAL A 518 -23.77 16.68 6.52
C VAL A 518 -24.76 17.43 5.61
N SER A 519 -24.67 18.76 5.53
CA SER A 519 -25.48 19.58 4.63
C SER A 519 -25.07 19.36 3.17
N LYS A 520 -23.77 19.24 2.87
CA LYS A 520 -23.28 18.93 1.51
C LYS A 520 -23.81 17.59 1.01
N TYR A 521 -23.78 16.53 1.82
CA TYR A 521 -24.37 15.23 1.47
C TYR A 521 -25.86 15.31 1.17
N LYS A 522 -26.64 16.02 2.01
CA LYS A 522 -28.08 16.24 1.77
C LYS A 522 -28.32 16.96 0.45
N GLU A 523 -27.52 17.98 0.15
CA GLU A 523 -27.63 18.71 -1.11
C GLU A 523 -27.27 17.84 -2.33
N LEU A 524 -26.17 17.08 -2.26
CA LEU A 524 -25.75 16.12 -3.29
C LEU A 524 -26.85 15.10 -3.57
N PHE A 525 -27.38 14.44 -2.53
CA PHE A 525 -28.45 13.44 -2.71
C PHE A 525 -29.72 14.07 -3.30
N ARG A 526 -30.11 15.27 -2.85
CA ARG A 526 -31.24 16.00 -3.43
C ARG A 526 -31.00 16.36 -4.90
N LYS A 527 -29.79 16.78 -5.29
CA LYS A 527 -29.45 17.08 -6.69
C LYS A 527 -29.50 15.83 -7.55
N ILE A 528 -28.97 14.70 -7.07
CA ILE A 528 -29.07 13.40 -7.73
C ILE A 528 -30.55 13.04 -7.98
N GLU A 529 -31.42 13.15 -6.98
CA GLU A 529 -32.85 12.84 -7.12
C GLU A 529 -33.64 13.83 -8.00
N GLN A 530 -33.17 15.07 -8.12
CA GLN A 530 -33.82 16.11 -8.95
C GLN A 530 -33.35 16.14 -10.40
N GLN A 531 -32.07 15.81 -10.64
CA GLN A 531 -31.43 15.94 -11.95
C GLN A 531 -31.31 14.60 -12.68
N THR A 532 -31.55 13.47 -12.02
CA THR A 532 -31.41 12.12 -12.57
C THR A 532 -32.65 11.26 -12.27
N LYS A 533 -32.73 10.04 -12.80
CA LYS A 533 -33.78 9.07 -12.45
C LYS A 533 -33.42 8.19 -11.24
N TYR A 534 -32.28 8.42 -10.60
CA TYR A 534 -31.73 7.58 -9.55
C TYR A 534 -32.10 8.13 -8.17
N SER A 535 -32.80 7.33 -7.35
CA SER A 535 -33.01 7.66 -5.94
C SER A 535 -31.85 7.14 -5.10
N MET A 536 -31.35 7.95 -4.16
CA MET A 536 -30.33 7.53 -3.18
C MET A 536 -30.93 6.82 -1.96
N LYS A 537 -32.24 6.93 -1.76
CA LYS A 537 -32.91 6.48 -0.53
C LYS A 537 -32.84 4.96 -0.37
N GLY A 538 -32.31 4.50 0.77
CA GLY A 538 -32.10 3.07 1.05
C GLY A 538 -30.80 2.49 0.47
N LYS A 539 -30.02 3.30 -0.26
CA LYS A 539 -28.75 2.90 -0.90
C LYS A 539 -27.54 3.23 -0.04
N THR A 540 -26.38 2.73 -0.46
CA THR A 540 -25.09 3.00 0.20
C THR A 540 -24.27 4.02 -0.61
N PHE A 541 -23.66 5.00 0.07
CA PHE A 541 -22.66 5.89 -0.51
C PHE A 541 -21.32 5.61 0.18
N ILE A 542 -20.33 5.15 -0.57
CA ILE A 542 -19.02 4.75 -0.07
C ILE A 542 -18.03 5.82 -0.51
N VAL A 543 -17.39 6.49 0.45
CA VAL A 543 -16.30 7.41 0.15
C VAL A 543 -15.08 6.60 -0.20
N SER A 544 -14.63 6.73 -1.45
CA SER A 544 -13.28 6.31 -1.83
C SER A 544 -12.26 7.35 -1.39
N PRO A 545 -11.03 6.96 -1.03
CA PRO A 545 -9.90 7.87 -1.06
C PRO A 545 -9.67 8.39 -2.49
N ASP A 546 -9.05 9.55 -2.62
CA ASP A 546 -8.72 10.15 -3.90
C ASP A 546 -7.50 9.46 -4.54
N TYR A 547 -7.77 8.61 -5.53
CA TYR A 547 -6.81 7.92 -6.38
C TYR A 547 -6.89 8.46 -7.81
N ASN A 548 -6.54 9.73 -8.04
CA ASN A 548 -6.42 10.31 -9.38
C ASN A 548 -7.64 9.99 -10.30
N TYR A 549 -8.86 10.12 -9.78
CA TYR A 549 -10.14 9.87 -10.49
C TYR A 549 -10.44 8.40 -10.91
N ILE A 550 -9.74 7.40 -10.35
CA ILE A 550 -9.84 5.98 -10.76
C ILE A 550 -10.97 5.20 -10.04
N ASN A 551 -11.36 5.61 -8.84
CA ASN A 551 -12.06 4.70 -7.90
C ASN A 551 -13.58 4.79 -7.87
N TRP A 552 -14.20 5.62 -8.70
CA TRP A 552 -15.65 5.83 -8.61
C TRP A 552 -16.47 4.80 -9.39
N CYS A 553 -17.57 4.40 -8.80
CA CYS A 553 -18.45 3.32 -9.28
C CYS A 553 -19.90 3.68 -9.00
N VAL A 554 -20.77 3.51 -9.99
CA VAL A 554 -22.21 3.77 -9.87
C VAL A 554 -22.96 2.48 -10.19
N ALA A 555 -23.51 1.86 -9.16
CA ALA A 555 -24.27 0.62 -9.19
C ALA A 555 -25.73 0.88 -8.78
N ASN A 556 -26.63 -0.08 -8.95
CA ASN A 556 -28.05 0.09 -8.64
C ASN A 556 -28.32 0.28 -7.14
N ASP A 557 -27.54 -0.37 -6.25
CA ASP A 557 -27.72 -0.30 -4.79
C ASP A 557 -26.68 0.59 -4.06
N HIS A 558 -25.63 1.05 -4.75
CA HIS A 558 -24.60 1.89 -4.17
C HIS A 558 -23.86 2.81 -5.16
N ILE A 559 -23.26 3.87 -4.61
CA ILE A 559 -22.27 4.71 -5.28
C ILE A 559 -20.97 4.66 -4.48
N VAL A 560 -19.83 4.60 -5.16
CA VAL A 560 -18.49 4.82 -4.61
C VAL A 560 -17.98 6.13 -5.20
N ASP A 561 -17.79 7.19 -4.39
CA ASP A 561 -17.24 8.49 -4.84
C ASP A 561 -16.94 9.44 -3.66
N THR A 562 -16.35 10.60 -3.92
CA THR A 562 -16.13 11.71 -2.97
C THR A 562 -17.28 12.74 -2.98
N LEU A 563 -17.28 13.69 -2.04
CA LEU A 563 -18.17 14.86 -2.08
C LEU A 563 -17.84 15.85 -3.21
N LEU A 564 -16.63 15.79 -3.77
CA LEU A 564 -16.19 16.69 -4.83
C LEU A 564 -16.67 16.24 -6.21
N GLY A 565 -16.97 14.93 -6.38
CA GLY A 565 -17.47 14.33 -7.62
C GLY A 565 -18.93 14.64 -8.00
N GLU A 566 -19.56 15.69 -7.45
CA GLU A 566 -20.99 16.00 -7.70
C GLU A 566 -21.33 16.05 -9.21
N ARG A 567 -20.50 16.74 -10.01
CA ARG A 567 -20.68 16.86 -11.47
C ARG A 567 -20.63 15.48 -12.13
N ASP A 568 -19.60 14.71 -11.80
CA ASP A 568 -19.29 13.41 -12.42
C ASP A 568 -20.35 12.36 -12.11
N ILE A 569 -20.83 12.32 -10.85
CA ILE A 569 -21.93 11.44 -10.42
C ILE A 569 -23.20 11.75 -11.21
N ILE A 570 -23.58 13.03 -11.31
CA ILE A 570 -24.83 13.45 -11.98
C ILE A 570 -24.74 13.23 -13.49
N GLU A 571 -23.58 13.48 -14.12
CA GLU A 571 -23.38 13.19 -15.54
C GLU A 571 -23.46 11.70 -15.82
N THR A 572 -22.83 10.86 -14.99
CA THR A 572 -22.88 9.39 -15.08
C THR A 572 -24.30 8.87 -15.03
N LEU A 573 -25.06 9.30 -14.02
CA LEU A 573 -26.44 8.86 -13.81
C LEU A 573 -27.41 9.30 -14.91
N ASN A 574 -27.09 10.39 -15.64
CA ASN A 574 -27.91 10.91 -16.73
C ASN A 574 -27.55 10.35 -18.10
N THR A 575 -26.28 10.02 -18.33
CA THR A 575 -25.75 9.80 -19.69
C THR A 575 -25.11 8.43 -19.87
N GLY A 576 -24.70 7.77 -18.78
CA GLY A 576 -23.76 6.65 -18.82
C GLY A 576 -22.30 7.06 -19.12
N MET A 577 -21.98 8.35 -19.21
CA MET A 577 -20.62 8.92 -19.34
C MET A 577 -20.19 9.54 -18.00
N LEU A 578 -18.96 9.42 -17.47
CA LEU A 578 -17.66 9.19 -18.12
C LEU A 578 -17.18 10.39 -18.97
N TYR A 579 -17.15 11.60 -18.39
CA TYR A 579 -16.32 12.71 -18.90
C TYR A 579 -14.83 12.43 -18.60
N PRO A 580 -13.88 12.86 -19.47
CA PRO A 580 -12.51 13.20 -19.08
C PRO A 580 -12.52 14.56 -18.38
N ALA A 581 -11.58 14.87 -17.49
CA ALA A 581 -11.55 16.18 -16.84
C ALA A 581 -11.45 17.31 -17.89
N GLU A 582 -12.41 18.23 -17.89
CA GLU A 582 -12.45 19.37 -18.81
C GLU A 582 -11.41 20.40 -18.36
N ASP A 583 -10.17 20.21 -18.83
CA ASP A 583 -9.04 21.14 -18.83
C ASP A 583 -8.90 21.97 -17.52
N ASP A 584 -8.32 21.34 -16.49
CA ASP A 584 -7.97 22.00 -15.21
C ASP A 584 -6.72 22.92 -15.37
N THR A 585 -6.63 23.66 -16.48
CA THR A 585 -5.57 24.61 -16.83
C THR A 585 -5.57 25.89 -15.97
N GLU A 586 -6.52 26.02 -15.03
CA GLU A 586 -6.56 27.11 -14.05
C GLU A 586 -6.21 26.73 -12.61
N VAL A 587 -5.82 25.48 -12.30
CA VAL A 587 -4.89 25.27 -11.18
C VAL A 587 -3.47 25.56 -11.66
N LYS A 588 -3.16 26.86 -11.80
CA LYS A 588 -1.79 27.37 -11.72
C LYS A 588 -1.24 27.08 -10.32
N LEU A 589 -0.78 25.84 -10.13
CA LEU A 589 0.34 25.57 -9.22
C LEU A 589 1.44 26.54 -9.62
N GLY A 590 1.73 27.52 -8.76
CA GLY A 590 2.70 28.58 -9.02
C GLY A 590 4.13 28.04 -9.04
N THR A 591 4.50 27.34 -10.10
CA THR A 591 5.88 26.96 -10.42
C THR A 591 6.67 28.14 -11.00
N ASP A 592 5.98 29.15 -11.54
CA ASP A 592 6.56 30.40 -12.00
C ASP A 592 6.47 31.45 -10.88
N ASN A 593 7.59 31.63 -10.14
CA ASN A 593 8.00 32.80 -9.33
C ASN A 593 8.87 32.48 -8.08
N TRP A 594 9.57 31.33 -8.03
CA TRP A 594 10.52 31.03 -6.93
C TRP A 594 11.98 30.78 -7.37
N ILE A 595 12.30 30.99 -8.64
CA ILE A 595 13.69 30.87 -9.15
C ILE A 595 14.40 32.24 -9.24
N GLU A 596 13.67 33.37 -9.24
CA GLU A 596 14.24 34.73 -9.34
C GLU A 596 14.44 35.47 -8.00
N SER A 597 14.63 34.77 -6.87
CA SER A 597 14.91 35.41 -5.56
C SER A 597 16.09 34.84 -4.78
N LEU A 598 17.02 34.18 -5.47
CA LEU A 598 18.32 33.76 -4.94
C LEU A 598 19.47 34.09 -5.92
N GLU A 599 19.58 35.38 -6.27
CA GLU A 599 20.88 36.03 -6.43
C GLU A 599 21.35 36.57 -5.07
#